data_AF-A0A1G1J8Z0-F1
#
_entry.id   AF-A0A1G1J8Z0-F1
#
_cell.length_a   1.000
_cell.length_b   1.000
_cell.length_c   1.000
_cell.angle_alpha   90.00
_cell.angle_beta   90.00
_cell.angle_gamma   90.00
#
_symmetry.space_group_name_H-M   'P 1'
#
loop_
_entity.id
_entity.type
_entity.pdbx_description
1 polymer ?
#
loop_
_entity_poly.entity_id
_entity_poly.type
_entity_poly.pdbx_seq_one_letter_code
_entity_poly.pdbx_strand_id
1 'polypeptide(L)'
;MRKHSERSETIQERDGGSGLLTKTEEHMVHTQVRRNSFAIDHMIKAIDLLINKEQCPWDANILLRLRTGLEIAIAENDTFRKVLWRHHQILEQVMPPQSTELDPSSFIIEQIRKRKFAFMAQSARA
;
A
#
# COMPACT_ATOMS: atom_id res chain seq x y z
N MET A 1 27.99 15.91 41.71
CA MET A 1 26.58 16.27 41.45
C MET A 1 26.31 16.13 39.95
N ARG A 2 25.68 15.03 39.50
CA ARG A 2 25.28 14.83 38.10
C ARG A 2 23.80 15.22 37.98
N LYS A 3 23.50 16.23 37.17
CA LYS A 3 22.12 16.64 36.88
C LYS A 3 21.52 15.64 35.89
N HIS A 4 20.59 14.83 36.35
CA HIS A 4 19.69 14.08 35.46
C HIS A 4 18.77 15.08 34.79
N SER A 5 18.90 15.23 33.48
CA SER A 5 17.93 15.96 32.65
C SER A 5 16.92 14.95 32.17
N GLU A 6 15.80 14.85 32.88
CA GLU A 6 14.63 14.07 32.49
C GLU A 6 14.03 14.69 31.24
N ARG A 7 14.36 14.10 30.08
CA ARG A 7 13.73 14.45 28.82
C ARG A 7 12.33 13.83 28.85
N SER A 8 11.38 14.60 29.36
CA SER A 8 9.95 14.30 29.25
C SER A 8 9.59 14.37 27.77
N GLU A 9 9.63 13.23 27.08
CA GLU A 9 9.05 13.09 25.75
C GLU A 9 7.53 13.12 25.92
N THR A 10 6.96 14.29 25.66
CA THR A 10 5.53 14.47 25.46
C THR A 10 5.11 13.61 24.28
N ILE A 11 4.55 12.44 24.58
CA ILE A 11 3.78 11.64 23.63
C ILE A 11 2.54 12.48 23.32
N GLN A 12 2.61 13.28 22.26
CA GLN A 12 1.43 13.92 21.70
C GLN A 12 0.50 12.80 21.25
N GLU A 13 -0.66 12.72 21.89
CA GLU A 13 -1.79 11.91 21.46
C GLU A 13 -2.05 12.21 19.98
N ARG A 14 -1.72 11.25 19.11
CA ARG A 14 -2.07 11.34 17.70
C ARG A 14 -3.58 11.18 17.59
N ASP A 15 -4.21 12.17 16.99
CA ASP A 15 -5.61 12.14 16.56
C ASP A 15 -5.82 10.99 15.56
N GLY A 16 -6.16 9.82 16.09
CA GLY A 16 -6.40 8.59 15.33
C GLY A 16 -7.79 8.52 14.70
N GLY A 17 -8.49 9.65 14.55
CA GLY A 17 -9.91 9.67 14.14
C GLY A 17 -10.18 10.00 12.67
N SER A 18 -9.30 10.75 11.98
CA SER A 18 -9.64 11.32 10.66
C SER A 18 -9.42 10.38 9.48
N GLY A 19 -8.65 9.29 9.65
CA GLY A 19 -8.21 8.43 8.55
C GLY A 19 -7.24 9.10 7.57
N LEU A 20 -6.84 10.34 7.82
CA LEU A 20 -5.89 11.10 7.02
C LEU A 20 -4.47 10.92 7.59
N LEU A 21 -3.53 10.50 6.75
CA LEU A 21 -2.13 10.41 7.12
C LEU A 21 -1.49 11.80 7.14
N THR A 22 -0.60 12.03 8.11
CA THR A 22 0.37 13.12 8.02
C THR A 22 1.39 12.82 6.91
N LYS A 23 2.07 13.85 6.39
CA LYS A 23 3.11 13.67 5.34
C LYS A 23 4.19 12.66 5.74
N THR A 24 4.57 12.63 7.03
CA THR A 24 5.55 11.68 7.55
C THR A 24 5.01 10.26 7.53
N GLU A 25 3.75 10.05 7.93
CA GLU A 25 3.09 8.74 7.89
C GLU A 25 2.89 8.27 6.46
N GLU A 26 2.42 9.14 5.56
CA GLU A 26 2.30 8.86 4.12
C GLU A 26 3.65 8.39 3.53
N HIS A 27 4.72 9.12 3.81
CA HIS A 27 6.07 8.75 3.38
C HIS A 27 6.53 7.40 3.95
N MET A 28 6.25 7.14 5.23
CA MET A 28 6.55 5.85 5.85
C MET A 28 5.79 4.71 5.16
N VAL A 29 4.48 4.88 4.92
CA VAL A 29 3.66 3.86 4.27
C VAL A 29 4.15 3.61 2.84
N HIS A 30 4.46 4.64 2.06
CA HIS A 30 5.06 4.48 0.73
C HIS A 30 6.39 3.70 0.78
N THR A 31 7.22 3.98 1.78
CA THR A 31 8.50 3.27 1.97
C THR A 31 8.27 1.79 2.25
N GLN A 32 7.29 1.46 3.10
CA GLN A 32 6.96 0.06 3.40
C GLN A 32 6.37 -0.65 2.17
N VAL A 33 5.50 0.00 1.39
CA VAL A 33 4.98 -0.56 0.13
C VAL A 33 6.13 -0.90 -0.84
N ARG A 34 7.14 -0.04 -0.95
CA ARG A 34 8.31 -0.29 -1.81
C ARG A 34 9.15 -1.46 -1.31
N ARG A 35 9.45 -1.50 -0.01
CA ARG A 35 10.21 -2.59 0.62
C ARG A 35 9.49 -3.93 0.48
N ASN A 36 8.18 -3.97 0.75
CA ASN A 36 7.39 -5.19 0.62
C ASN A 36 7.31 -5.65 -0.83
N SER A 37 7.19 -4.73 -1.79
CA SER A 37 7.21 -5.08 -3.23
C SER A 37 8.53 -5.75 -3.62
N PHE A 38 9.67 -5.22 -3.15
CA PHE A 38 10.97 -5.83 -3.39
C PHE A 38 11.10 -7.22 -2.77
N ALA A 39 10.62 -7.40 -1.53
CA ALA A 39 10.64 -8.69 -0.86
C ALA A 39 9.76 -9.74 -1.58
N ILE A 40 8.58 -9.33 -2.03
CA ILE A 40 7.67 -10.15 -2.85
C ILE A 40 8.37 -10.61 -4.13
N ASP A 41 8.96 -9.67 -4.88
CA ASP A 41 9.66 -9.99 -6.14
C ASP A 41 10.82 -10.97 -5.92
N HIS A 42 11.58 -10.78 -4.83
CA HIS A 42 12.67 -11.68 -4.48
C HIS A 42 12.16 -13.09 -4.15
N MET A 43 11.10 -13.20 -3.34
CA MET A 43 10.52 -14.49 -2.97
C MET A 43 9.93 -15.22 -4.17
N ILE A 44 9.23 -14.51 -5.07
CA ILE A 44 8.71 -15.10 -6.32
C ILE A 44 9.85 -15.66 -7.17
N LYS A 45 10.94 -14.89 -7.35
CA LYS A 45 12.12 -15.36 -8.10
C LYS A 45 12.78 -16.57 -7.46
N ALA A 46 12.90 -16.59 -6.14
CA ALA A 46 13.47 -17.73 -5.41
C ALA A 46 12.61 -18.99 -5.57
N ILE A 47 11.28 -18.86 -5.47
CA ILE A 47 10.35 -19.97 -5.67
C ILE A 47 10.43 -20.48 -7.12
N ASP A 48 10.43 -19.58 -8.12
CA ASP A 48 10.56 -19.94 -9.54
C ASP A 48 11.85 -20.71 -9.82
N LEU A 49 12.97 -20.23 -9.25
CA LEU A 49 14.26 -20.88 -9.38
C LEU A 49 14.24 -22.31 -8.82
N LEU A 50 13.72 -22.48 -7.60
CA LEU A 50 13.66 -23.78 -6.92
C LEU A 50 12.73 -24.78 -7.63
N ILE A 51 11.55 -24.34 -8.06
CA ILE A 51 10.54 -25.22 -8.68
C ILE A 51 10.91 -25.52 -10.13
N ASN A 52 11.17 -24.48 -10.94
CA ASN A 52 11.21 -24.62 -12.39
C ASN A 52 12.63 -24.81 -12.92
N LYS A 53 13.64 -24.14 -12.32
CA LYS A 53 14.99 -24.10 -12.89
C LYS A 53 15.92 -25.16 -12.32
N GLU A 54 15.94 -25.30 -11.00
CA GLU A 54 16.83 -26.25 -10.32
C GLU A 54 16.18 -27.61 -10.09
N GLN A 55 14.85 -27.72 -10.26
CA GLN A 55 14.05 -28.93 -10.01
C GLN A 55 14.41 -29.61 -8.68
N CYS A 56 14.82 -28.82 -7.68
CA CYS A 56 15.40 -29.34 -6.46
C CYS A 56 14.28 -29.51 -5.42
N PRO A 57 13.73 -30.74 -5.23
CA PRO A 57 12.57 -30.95 -4.37
C PRO A 57 12.99 -31.13 -2.90
N TRP A 58 14.28 -30.95 -2.60
CA TRP A 58 14.93 -31.55 -1.43
C TRP A 58 14.53 -30.93 -0.10
N ASP A 59 14.01 -29.71 -0.09
CA ASP A 59 13.55 -29.10 1.15
C ASP A 59 12.19 -28.44 1.00
N ALA A 60 11.15 -29.29 1.04
CA ALA A 60 9.75 -28.85 1.09
C ALA A 60 9.52 -27.81 2.20
N ASN A 61 10.32 -27.81 3.28
CA ASN A 61 10.22 -26.80 4.34
C ASN A 61 10.72 -25.42 3.88
N ILE A 62 11.78 -25.35 3.07
CA ILE A 62 12.25 -24.06 2.51
C ILE A 62 11.18 -23.47 1.61
N LEU A 63 10.60 -24.28 0.73
CA LEU A 63 9.57 -23.83 -0.20
C LEU A 63 8.30 -23.38 0.54
N LEU A 64 7.90 -24.13 1.56
CA LEU A 64 6.78 -23.75 2.43
C LEU A 64 7.06 -22.43 3.14
N ARG A 65 8.25 -22.24 3.72
CA ARG A 65 8.64 -20.99 4.39
C ARG A 65 8.63 -19.80 3.43
N LEU A 66 9.16 -19.97 2.21
CA LEU A 66 9.14 -18.93 1.19
C LEU A 66 7.70 -18.57 0.79
N ARG A 67 6.83 -19.56 0.63
CA ARG A 67 5.43 -19.33 0.27
C ARG A 67 4.66 -18.62 1.38
N THR A 68 4.81 -19.05 2.62
CA THR A 68 4.19 -18.39 3.78
C THR A 68 4.70 -16.95 3.94
N GLY A 69 6.02 -16.73 3.79
CA GLY A 69 6.60 -15.39 3.82
C GLY A 69 6.06 -14.50 2.70
N LEU A 70 5.90 -15.06 1.49
CA LEU A 70 5.33 -14.36 0.34
C LEU A 70 3.87 -13.95 0.60
N GLU A 71 3.05 -14.86 1.13
CA GLU A 71 1.65 -14.58 1.47
C GLU A 71 1.53 -13.45 2.50
N ILE A 72 2.37 -13.46 3.54
CA ILE A 72 2.40 -12.39 4.55
C ILE A 72 2.80 -11.07 3.90
N ALA A 73 3.89 -11.04 3.12
CA ALA A 73 4.36 -9.81 2.49
C ALA A 73 3.33 -9.22 1.52
N ILE A 74 2.60 -10.06 0.77
CA ILE A 74 1.49 -9.64 -0.09
C ILE A 74 0.35 -9.03 0.74
N ALA A 75 -0.08 -9.71 1.81
CA ALA A 75 -1.17 -9.24 2.66
C ALA A 75 -0.85 -7.90 3.35
N GLU A 76 0.37 -7.75 3.85
CA GLU A 76 0.85 -6.49 4.42
C GLU A 76 0.90 -5.37 3.38
N ASN A 77 1.44 -5.64 2.19
CA ASN A 77 1.52 -4.66 1.11
C ASN A 77 0.13 -4.19 0.68
N ASP A 78 -0.82 -5.11 0.53
CA ASP A 78 -2.21 -4.80 0.21
C ASP A 78 -2.87 -3.93 1.30
N THR A 79 -2.59 -4.23 2.57
CA THR A 79 -3.05 -3.41 3.69
C THR A 79 -2.52 -1.98 3.60
N PHE A 80 -1.22 -1.80 3.37
CA PHE A 80 -0.63 -0.47 3.21
C PHE A 80 -1.18 0.28 1.98
N ARG A 81 -1.38 -0.41 0.85
CA ARG A 81 -2.00 0.19 -0.34
C ARG A 81 -3.43 0.62 -0.08
N LYS A 82 -4.22 -0.16 0.67
CA LYS A 82 -5.59 0.22 1.08
C LYS A 82 -5.60 1.46 1.97
N VAL A 83 -4.64 1.58 2.88
CA VAL A 83 -4.49 2.77 3.73
C VAL A 83 -4.17 4.01 2.89
N LEU A 84 -3.19 3.92 1.97
CA LEU A 84 -2.88 5.02 1.04
C LEU A 84 -4.08 5.38 0.16
N TRP A 85 -4.79 4.39 -0.36
CA TRP A 85 -5.96 4.61 -1.19
C TRP A 85 -7.05 5.39 -0.43
N ARG A 86 -7.36 4.99 0.80
CA ARG A 86 -8.31 5.72 1.66
C ARG A 86 -7.84 7.14 1.93
N HIS A 87 -6.56 7.33 2.23
CA HIS A 87 -5.99 8.66 2.42
C HIS A 87 -6.20 9.56 1.20
N HIS A 88 -5.90 9.07 -0.01
CA HIS A 88 -6.12 9.83 -1.25
C HIS A 88 -7.61 10.10 -1.52
N GLN A 89 -8.50 9.13 -1.26
CA GLN A 89 -9.95 9.34 -1.41
C GLN A 89 -10.48 10.44 -0.49
N ILE A 90 -9.95 10.55 0.74
CA ILE A 90 -10.32 11.62 1.67
C ILE A 90 -9.75 12.95 1.19
N LEU A 91 -8.50 12.99 0.72
CA LEU A 91 -7.90 14.20 0.14
C LEU A 91 -8.72 14.75 -1.03
N GLU A 92 -9.16 13.89 -1.95
CA GLU A 92 -10.02 14.30 -3.08
C GLU A 92 -11.35 14.92 -2.64
N GLN A 93 -11.92 14.46 -1.51
CA GLN A 93 -13.19 14.94 -0.98
C GLN A 93 -13.04 16.23 -0.17
N VAL A 94 -11.96 16.36 0.61
CA VAL A 94 -11.72 17.48 1.52
C VAL A 94 -11.03 18.66 0.82
N MET A 95 -10.17 18.38 -0.16
CA MET A 95 -9.46 19.37 -0.96
C MET A 95 -9.55 19.01 -2.45
N PRO A 96 -10.67 19.33 -3.12
CA PRO A 96 -10.72 19.20 -4.58
C PRO A 96 -9.59 20.03 -5.20
N PRO A 97 -8.86 19.49 -6.20
CA PRO A 97 -7.69 20.14 -6.77
C PRO A 97 -8.04 21.54 -7.28
N GLN A 98 -7.32 22.57 -6.79
CA GLN A 98 -7.57 23.98 -7.09
C GLN A 98 -7.00 24.47 -8.43
N SER A 99 -6.59 23.60 -9.35
CA SER A 99 -5.99 24.06 -10.60
C SER A 99 -6.23 23.14 -11.79
N THR A 100 -6.53 23.83 -12.89
CA THR A 100 -7.08 23.47 -14.19
C THR A 100 -6.12 22.67 -15.10
N GLU A 101 -5.25 21.83 -14.54
CA GLU A 101 -4.46 20.88 -15.30
C GLU A 101 -4.70 19.49 -14.74
N LEU A 102 -5.37 18.64 -15.52
CA LEU A 102 -5.59 17.24 -15.19
C LEU A 102 -4.24 16.53 -15.11
N ASP A 103 -3.75 16.30 -13.89
CA ASP A 103 -2.68 15.35 -13.62
C ASP A 103 -3.03 13.99 -14.27
N PRO A 104 -2.11 13.30 -14.95
CA PRO A 104 -2.40 12.05 -15.68
C PRO A 104 -3.10 10.99 -14.83
N SER A 105 -2.79 10.93 -13.53
CA SER A 105 -3.44 10.01 -12.59
C SER A 105 -4.91 10.36 -12.39
N SER A 106 -5.20 11.65 -12.24
CA SER A 106 -6.56 12.19 -12.11
C SER A 106 -7.39 11.94 -13.38
N PHE A 107 -6.78 12.10 -14.56
CA PHE A 107 -7.41 11.78 -15.84
C PHE A 107 -7.78 10.29 -15.95
N ILE A 108 -6.86 9.38 -15.62
CA ILE A 108 -7.13 7.94 -15.65
C ILE A 108 -8.27 7.57 -14.69
N ILE A 109 -8.26 8.12 -13.47
CA ILE A 109 -9.31 7.89 -12.47
C ILE A 109 -10.66 8.40 -12.98
N GLU A 110 -10.71 9.57 -13.60
CA GLU A 110 -11.93 10.13 -14.18
C GLU A 110 -12.48 9.25 -15.31
N GLN A 111 -11.61 8.72 -16.19
CA GLN A 111 -12.03 7.81 -17.26
C GLN A 111 -12.56 6.48 -16.72
N ILE A 112 -11.95 5.92 -15.68
CA ILE A 112 -12.45 4.71 -14.99
C ILE A 112 -13.83 4.99 -14.40
N ARG A 113 -14.01 6.14 -13.73
CA ARG A 113 -15.27 6.56 -13.12
C ARG A 113 -16.37 6.70 -14.18
N LYS A 114 -16.08 7.40 -15.28
CA LYS A 114 -17.00 7.57 -16.43
C LYS A 114 -17.43 6.23 -17.02
N ARG A 115 -16.50 5.29 -17.22
CA ARG A 115 -16.81 3.94 -17.72
C ARG A 115 -17.73 3.17 -16.77
N LYS A 116 -17.48 3.25 -15.45
CA LYS A 116 -18.32 2.58 -14.45
C LYS A 116 -19.76 3.13 -14.46
N PHE A 117 -19.92 4.45 -14.56
CA PHE A 117 -21.24 5.07 -14.67
C PHE A 117 -21.95 4.71 -15.96
N ALA A 118 -21.26 4.72 -17.10
CA ALA A 118 -21.82 4.31 -18.38
C ALA A 118 -22.29 2.84 -18.36
N PHE A 119 -21.51 1.95 -17.75
CA PHE A 119 -21.88 0.56 -17.56
C PHE A 119 -23.14 0.42 -16.69
N MET A 120 -23.19 1.08 -15.53
CA MET A 120 -24.37 1.04 -14.67
C MET A 120 -25.62 1.61 -15.35
N ALA A 121 -25.48 2.68 -16.15
CA ALA A 121 -26.59 3.26 -16.90
C ALA A 121 -27.10 2.35 -18.05
N GLN A 122 -26.22 1.54 -18.65
CA GLN A 122 -26.61 0.53 -19.63
C GLN A 122 -27.34 -0.64 -18.96
N SER A 123 -26.82 -1.14 -17.84
CA SER A 123 -27.43 -2.24 -17.10
C SER A 123 -28.77 -1.88 -16.44
N ALA A 124 -29.03 -0.59 -16.17
CA ALA A 124 -30.32 -0.11 -15.65
C ALA A 124 -31.39 0.10 -16.74
N ARG A 125 -31.02 -0.02 -18.02
CA ARG A 125 -31.94 0.11 -19.17
C ARG A 125 -32.25 -1.24 -19.85
N ALA A 126 -31.66 -2.33 -19.36
CA ALA A 126 -31.92 -3.70 -19.79
C ALA A 126 -32.87 -4.39 -18.80
#